data_AF-A0A2T6AI75-F1
#
_entry.id   AF-A0A2T6AI75-F1
#
_cell.length_a   1.000
_cell.length_b   1.000
_cell.length_c   1.000
_cell.angle_alpha   90.00
_cell.angle_beta   90.00
_cell.angle_gamma   90.00
#
_symmetry.space_group_name_H-M   'P 1'
#
loop_
_entity.id
_entity.type
_entity.pdbx_description
1 polymer ?
#
loop_
_entity_poly.entity_id
_entity_poly.type
_entity_poly.pdbx_seq_one_letter_code
_entity_poly.pdbx_strand_id
1 'polypeptide(L)'
;MNTKASNAYGWESPDIIHKYSVIWHSRLSFILKEIEFLKNLLNNNIFPIVESHLVDKAETYLEELSELKKEVSKLLKDVSNHKNGVKILFVKHEPNQNDWDYKHEHRKLMIKMHEFDSKYQIIKKDIFRVVKDAIRHQKQKRIA
;
A
#
# COMPACT_ATOMS: atom_id res chain seq x y z
N MET A 1 13.19 -25.42 -17.42
CA MET A 1 12.44 -24.47 -18.27
C MET A 1 13.08 -23.09 -18.13
N ASN A 2 13.78 -22.61 -19.16
CA ASN A 2 14.35 -21.25 -19.19
C ASN A 2 13.30 -20.28 -19.74
N THR A 3 12.44 -19.75 -18.89
CA THR A 3 11.62 -18.59 -19.24
C THR A 3 12.46 -17.34 -18.97
N LYS A 4 13.01 -16.72 -20.02
CA LYS A 4 13.68 -15.41 -19.90
C LYS A 4 12.71 -14.46 -19.18
N ALA A 5 13.16 -13.90 -18.06
CA ALA A 5 12.34 -13.02 -17.21
C ALA A 5 11.95 -11.69 -17.91
N SER A 6 12.66 -11.33 -18.97
CA SER A 6 12.38 -10.17 -19.80
C SER A 6 12.67 -10.45 -21.27
N ASN A 7 11.94 -9.77 -22.17
CA ASN A 7 12.23 -9.77 -23.59
C ASN A 7 13.44 -8.87 -23.91
N ALA A 8 13.95 -8.89 -25.15
CA ALA A 8 15.10 -8.10 -25.59
C ALA A 8 14.96 -6.57 -25.38
N TYR A 9 13.73 -6.09 -25.15
CA TYR A 9 13.38 -4.70 -24.94
C TYR A 9 13.17 -4.36 -23.44
N GLY A 10 13.50 -5.28 -22.53
CA GLY A 10 13.39 -5.08 -21.08
C GLY A 10 11.96 -5.10 -20.54
N TRP A 11 11.00 -5.67 -21.30
CA TRP A 11 9.63 -5.86 -20.82
C TRP A 11 9.44 -7.22 -20.18
N GLU A 12 8.73 -7.21 -19.06
CA GLU A 12 8.34 -8.40 -18.33
C GLU A 12 7.39 -9.27 -19.15
N SER A 13 7.44 -10.58 -18.94
CA SER A 13 6.50 -11.51 -19.56
C SER A 13 5.07 -11.27 -19.05
N PRO A 14 4.04 -11.62 -19.84
CA PRO A 14 2.65 -11.54 -19.38
C PRO A 14 2.40 -12.26 -18.05
N ASP A 15 3.06 -13.39 -17.82
CA ASP A 15 2.98 -14.15 -16.56
C ASP A 15 3.53 -13.36 -15.37
N ILE A 16 4.65 -12.65 -15.55
CA ILE A 16 5.26 -11.81 -14.51
C ILE A 16 4.36 -10.61 -14.21
N ILE A 17 3.85 -9.94 -15.25
CA ILE A 17 2.92 -8.82 -15.12
C ILE A 17 1.65 -9.25 -14.36
N HIS A 18 1.09 -10.42 -14.70
CA HIS A 18 -0.06 -10.97 -13.99
C HIS A 18 0.27 -11.26 -12.52
N LYS A 19 1.42 -11.92 -12.26
CA LYS A 19 1.89 -12.23 -10.92
C LYS A 19 2.03 -10.98 -10.05
N TYR A 20 2.64 -9.91 -10.56
CA TYR A 20 2.73 -8.64 -9.83
C TYR A 20 1.35 -8.06 -9.53
N SER A 21 0.44 -8.08 -10.51
CA SER A 21 -0.93 -7.57 -10.33
C SER A 21 -1.69 -8.32 -9.23
N VAL A 22 -1.51 -9.65 -9.14
CA VAL A 22 -2.07 -10.48 -8.05
C VAL A 22 -1.46 -10.10 -6.69
N ILE A 23 -0.14 -9.96 -6.63
CA ILE A 23 0.58 -9.57 -5.40
C ILE A 23 0.12 -8.20 -4.92
N TRP A 24 0.09 -7.20 -5.80
CA TRP A 24 -0.36 -5.85 -5.48
C TRP A 24 -1.81 -5.84 -4.98
N HIS A 25 -2.71 -6.58 -5.64
CA HIS A 25 -4.10 -6.68 -5.20
C HIS A 25 -4.21 -7.24 -3.78
N SER A 26 -3.49 -8.33 -3.49
CA SER A 26 -3.46 -8.93 -2.15
C SER A 26 -2.88 -7.97 -1.11
N ARG A 27 -1.78 -7.29 -1.45
CA ARG A 27 -1.12 -6.32 -0.57
C ARG A 27 -2.03 -5.13 -0.24
N LEU A 28 -2.67 -4.52 -1.24
CA LEU A 28 -3.60 -3.41 -1.04
C LEU A 28 -4.82 -3.83 -0.21
N SER A 29 -5.36 -5.03 -0.46
CA SER A 29 -6.47 -5.58 0.31
C SER A 29 -6.10 -5.78 1.79
N PHE A 30 -4.88 -6.22 2.06
CA PHE A 30 -4.35 -6.32 3.43
C PHE A 30 -4.19 -4.94 4.07
N ILE A 31 -3.56 -3.98 3.37
CA ILE A 31 -3.35 -2.62 3.87
C ILE A 31 -4.69 -1.94 4.19
N LEU A 32 -5.74 -2.14 3.37
CA LEU A 32 -7.06 -1.57 3.64
C LEU A 32 -7.63 -2.02 4.99
N LYS A 33 -7.43 -3.30 5.35
CA LYS A 33 -7.81 -3.82 6.69
C LYS A 33 -6.88 -3.31 7.78
N GLU A 34 -5.59 -3.23 7.50
CA GLU A 34 -4.58 -2.76 8.45
C GLU A 34 -4.76 -1.28 8.80
N ILE A 35 -5.21 -0.44 7.87
CA ILE A 35 -5.56 0.97 8.15
C ILE A 35 -6.64 1.04 9.24
N GLU A 36 -7.67 0.20 9.19
CA GLU A 36 -8.71 0.17 10.21
C GLU A 36 -8.14 -0.29 11.57
N PHE A 37 -7.26 -1.29 11.54
CA PHE A 37 -6.52 -1.70 12.73
C PHE A 37 -5.70 -0.55 13.33
N LEU A 38 -4.98 0.23 12.52
CA LEU A 38 -4.18 1.36 13.00
C LEU A 38 -5.04 2.48 13.59
N LYS A 39 -6.20 2.77 13.01
CA LYS A 39 -7.18 3.69 13.60
C LYS A 39 -7.63 3.22 14.98
N ASN A 40 -8.00 1.94 15.08
CA ASN A 40 -8.39 1.33 16.34
C ASN A 40 -7.23 1.34 17.36
N LEU A 41 -5.99 1.17 16.91
CA LEU A 41 -4.82 1.24 17.78
C LEU A 41 -4.66 2.62 18.43
N LEU A 42 -4.85 3.70 17.67
CA LEU A 42 -4.84 5.06 18.23
C LEU A 42 -6.02 5.27 19.19
N ASN A 43 -7.23 4.89 18.78
CA ASN A 43 -8.45 5.07 19.58
C ASN A 43 -8.42 4.27 20.90
N ASN A 44 -7.86 3.06 20.90
CA ASN A 44 -7.77 2.24 22.11
C ASN A 44 -6.70 2.76 23.09
N ASN A 45 -5.84 3.70 22.68
CA ASN A 45 -4.79 4.28 23.49
C ASN A 45 -5.02 5.79 23.77
N ILE A 46 -6.26 6.29 23.66
CA ILE A 46 -6.60 7.71 23.87
C ILE A 46 -6.10 8.21 25.23
N PHE A 47 -6.34 7.50 26.33
CA PHE A 47 -5.91 7.96 27.66
C PHE A 47 -4.38 8.16 27.75
N PRO A 48 -3.53 7.15 27.44
CA PRO A 48 -2.08 7.37 27.36
C PRO A 48 -1.66 8.52 26.43
N ILE A 49 -2.35 8.70 25.29
CA ILE A 49 -2.02 9.73 24.30
C ILE A 49 -2.33 11.14 24.85
N VAL A 50 -3.48 11.31 25.51
CA VAL A 50 -3.87 12.56 26.15
C VAL A 50 -2.91 12.91 27.29
N GLU A 51 -2.59 11.94 28.15
CA GLU A 51 -1.66 12.15 29.27
C GLU A 51 -0.24 12.52 28.81
N SER A 52 0.16 12.09 27.61
CA SER A 52 1.50 12.33 27.05
C SER A 52 1.57 13.54 26.13
N HIS A 53 0.50 14.34 26.03
CA HIS A 53 0.42 15.50 25.13
C HIS A 53 0.69 15.16 23.65
N LEU A 54 0.27 13.97 23.20
CA LEU A 54 0.45 13.49 21.83
C LEU A 54 -0.85 13.55 20.99
N VAL A 55 -1.87 14.25 21.46
CA VAL A 55 -3.21 14.33 20.84
C VAL A 55 -3.13 14.85 19.40
N ASP A 56 -2.51 16.00 19.19
CA ASP A 56 -2.41 16.63 17.85
C ASP A 56 -1.75 15.71 16.82
N LYS A 57 -0.73 14.96 17.24
CA LYS A 57 -0.08 13.96 16.38
C LYS A 57 -1.02 12.80 16.07
N ALA A 58 -1.74 12.28 17.07
CA ALA A 58 -2.69 11.20 16.87
C ALA A 58 -3.83 11.60 15.92
N GLU A 59 -4.36 12.82 16.07
CA GLU A 59 -5.39 13.38 15.17
C GLU A 59 -4.87 13.52 13.74
N THR A 60 -3.66 14.08 13.57
CA THR A 60 -3.00 14.17 12.26
C THR A 60 -2.89 12.79 11.60
N TYR A 61 -2.47 11.76 12.34
CA TYR A 61 -2.37 10.40 11.79
C TYR A 61 -3.74 9.78 11.49
N LEU A 62 -4.82 10.12 12.21
CA LEU A 62 -6.18 9.68 11.88
C LEU A 62 -6.67 10.26 10.55
N GLU A 63 -6.33 11.52 10.27
CA GLU A 63 -6.60 12.18 8.99
C GLU A 63 -5.79 11.53 7.86
N GLU A 64 -4.48 11.35 8.06
CA GLU A 64 -3.61 10.69 7.08
C GLU A 64 -4.07 9.25 6.77
N LEU A 65 -4.49 8.48 7.78
CA LEU A 65 -5.07 7.14 7.59
C LEU A 65 -6.38 7.19 6.80
N SER A 66 -7.16 8.25 6.93
CA SER A 66 -8.40 8.44 6.16
C SER A 66 -8.10 8.73 4.69
N GLU A 67 -7.08 9.54 4.40
CA GLU A 67 -6.62 9.77 3.04
C GLU A 67 -5.98 8.52 2.42
N LEU A 68 -5.15 7.80 3.17
CA LEU A 68 -4.61 6.50 2.74
C LEU A 68 -5.72 5.50 2.42
N LYS A 69 -6.83 5.50 3.16
CA LYS A 69 -7.99 4.63 2.89
C LYS A 69 -8.64 4.94 1.53
N LYS A 70 -8.74 6.21 1.16
CA LYS A 70 -9.25 6.64 -0.16
C LYS A 70 -8.27 6.23 -1.26
N GLU A 71 -6.98 6.48 -1.04
CA GLU A 71 -5.90 6.18 -1.98
C GLU A 71 -5.78 4.67 -2.26
N VAL A 72 -5.74 3.83 -1.20
CA VAL A 72 -5.66 2.36 -1.34
C VAL A 72 -6.89 1.81 -2.06
N SER A 73 -8.08 2.37 -1.82
CA SER A 73 -9.31 1.93 -2.48
C SER A 73 -9.29 2.24 -3.98
N LYS A 74 -8.76 3.41 -4.36
CA LYS A 74 -8.55 3.78 -5.76
C LYS A 74 -7.51 2.87 -6.42
N LEU A 75 -6.35 2.69 -5.80
CA LEU A 75 -5.30 1.80 -6.31
C LEU A 75 -5.79 0.35 -6.44
N LEU A 76 -6.60 -0.13 -5.51
CA LEU A 76 -7.16 -1.48 -5.57
C LEU A 76 -8.07 -1.65 -6.80
N LYS A 77 -8.88 -0.64 -7.12
CA LYS A 77 -9.68 -0.61 -8.34
C LYS A 77 -8.81 -0.60 -9.60
N ASP A 78 -7.79 0.26 -9.63
CA ASP A 78 -6.88 0.38 -10.78
C ASP A 78 -6.12 -0.94 -11.01
N VAL A 79 -5.58 -1.56 -9.96
CA VAL A 79 -4.90 -2.86 -10.02
C VAL A 79 -5.85 -3.99 -10.40
N SER A 80 -7.10 -3.99 -9.93
CA SER A 80 -8.09 -5.00 -10.31
C SER A 80 -8.42 -4.93 -11.81
N ASN A 81 -8.63 -3.71 -12.32
CA ASN A 81 -8.84 -3.47 -13.76
C ASN A 81 -7.62 -3.91 -14.57
N HIS A 82 -6.41 -3.53 -14.15
CA HIS A 82 -5.17 -3.93 -14.79
C HIS A 82 -5.00 -5.45 -14.80
N LYS A 83 -5.20 -6.11 -13.66
CA LYS A 83 -5.11 -7.58 -13.52
C LYS A 83 -6.04 -8.30 -14.50
N ASN A 84 -7.28 -7.82 -14.65
CA ASN A 84 -8.27 -8.42 -15.55
C ASN A 84 -7.97 -8.12 -17.03
N GLY A 85 -7.28 -7.00 -17.29
CA GLY A 85 -6.84 -6.59 -18.63
C GLY A 85 -5.67 -7.39 -19.19
N VAL A 86 -4.91 -8.13 -18.37
CA VAL A 86 -3.67 -8.82 -18.80
C VAL A 86 -3.87 -9.80 -19.93
N LYS A 87 -5.09 -10.32 -20.10
CA LYS A 87 -5.48 -11.24 -21.17
C LYS A 87 -5.10 -10.77 -22.57
N ILE A 88 -5.03 -9.45 -22.82
CA ILE A 88 -4.65 -8.91 -24.13
C ILE A 88 -3.24 -9.36 -24.54
N LEU A 89 -2.34 -9.49 -23.57
CA LEU A 89 -0.95 -9.90 -23.80
C LEU A 89 -0.77 -11.40 -24.07
N PHE A 90 -1.82 -12.20 -23.86
CA PHE A 90 -1.78 -13.65 -24.10
C PHE A 90 -2.33 -14.02 -25.49
N VAL A 91 -2.92 -13.08 -26.23
CA VAL A 91 -3.40 -13.31 -27.59
C VAL A 91 -2.20 -13.50 -28.52
N LYS A 92 -2.13 -14.63 -29.22
CA LYS A 92 -1.03 -14.93 -30.16
C LYS A 92 -1.20 -14.11 -31.44
N HIS A 93 -0.59 -12.93 -31.48
CA HIS A 93 -0.50 -12.05 -32.63
C HIS A 93 0.80 -11.22 -32.57
N GLU A 94 1.14 -10.51 -33.64
CA GLU A 94 2.24 -9.54 -33.59
C GLU A 94 1.91 -8.43 -32.58
N PRO A 95 2.88 -8.03 -31.72
CA PRO A 95 2.64 -6.97 -30.74
C PRO A 95 2.12 -5.70 -31.41
N ASN A 96 1.02 -5.17 -30.90
CA ASN A 96 0.41 -3.94 -31.41
C ASN A 96 0.49 -2.80 -30.37
N GLN A 97 -0.01 -1.63 -30.74
CA GLN A 97 0.00 -0.44 -29.87
C GLN A 97 -0.67 -0.69 -28.50
N ASN A 98 -1.76 -1.45 -28.46
CA ASN A 98 -2.48 -1.72 -27.21
C ASN A 98 -1.64 -2.56 -26.24
N ASP A 99 -0.82 -3.49 -26.74
CA ASP A 99 0.09 -4.28 -25.90
C ASP A 99 1.16 -3.40 -25.25
N TRP A 100 1.70 -2.43 -26.02
CA TRP A 100 2.67 -1.47 -25.52
C TRP A 100 2.06 -0.54 -24.49
N ASP A 101 0.89 0.02 -24.79
CA ASP A 101 0.16 0.91 -23.88
C ASP A 101 -0.13 0.22 -22.55
N TYR A 102 -0.57 -1.03 -22.59
CA TYR A 102 -0.82 -1.81 -21.38
C TYR A 102 0.45 -2.07 -20.56
N LYS A 103 1.57 -2.37 -21.22
CA LYS A 103 2.87 -2.52 -20.53
C LYS A 103 3.35 -1.19 -19.93
N HIS A 104 3.11 -0.06 -20.59
CA HIS A 104 3.39 1.26 -20.04
C HIS A 104 2.52 1.56 -18.81
N GLU A 105 1.23 1.26 -18.86
CA GLU A 105 0.34 1.36 -17.70
C GLU A 105 0.79 0.46 -16.54
N HIS A 106 1.28 -0.75 -16.84
CA HIS A 106 1.86 -1.62 -15.81
C HIS A 106 3.04 -0.95 -15.08
N ARG A 107 3.97 -0.33 -15.81
CA ARG A 107 5.10 0.40 -15.20
C ARG A 107 4.63 1.60 -14.39
N LYS A 108 3.63 2.36 -14.86
CA LYS A 108 3.04 3.46 -14.08
C LYS A 108 2.43 2.96 -12.77
N LEU A 109 1.71 1.84 -12.81
CA LEU A 109 1.17 1.20 -11.61
C LEU A 109 2.26 0.72 -10.66
N MET A 110 3.35 0.15 -11.18
CA MET A 110 4.50 -0.26 -10.37
C MET A 110 5.08 0.93 -9.58
N ILE A 111 5.29 2.08 -10.23
CA ILE A 111 5.78 3.30 -9.58
C ILE A 111 4.81 3.76 -8.49
N LYS A 112 3.51 3.88 -8.82
CA LYS A 112 2.47 4.27 -7.85
C LYS A 112 2.40 3.33 -6.65
N MET A 113 2.55 2.02 -6.88
CA MET A 113 2.57 1.02 -5.82
C MET A 113 3.76 1.21 -4.88
N HIS A 114 4.95 1.53 -5.42
CA HIS A 114 6.14 1.80 -4.61
C HIS A 114 6.02 3.10 -3.80
N GLU A 115 5.52 4.17 -4.42
CA GLU A 115 5.27 5.45 -3.74
C GLU A 115 4.26 5.27 -2.60
N PHE A 116 3.14 4.60 -2.89
CA PHE A 116 2.11 4.31 -1.90
C PHE A 116 2.64 3.45 -0.74
N ASP A 117 3.32 2.33 -1.02
CA ASP A 117 3.82 1.44 0.04
C ASP A 117 4.87 2.16 0.90
N SER A 118 5.71 3.00 0.31
CA SER A 118 6.69 3.81 1.05
C SER A 118 6.01 4.81 2.00
N LYS A 119 5.04 5.59 1.48
CA LYS A 119 4.22 6.51 2.29
C LYS A 119 3.51 5.77 3.42
N TYR A 120 2.88 4.65 3.09
CA TYR A 120 2.17 3.81 4.05
C TYR A 120 3.09 3.28 5.17
N GLN A 121 4.29 2.78 4.84
CA GLN A 121 5.25 2.29 5.84
C GLN A 121 5.70 3.38 6.82
N ILE A 122 5.93 4.60 6.32
CA ILE A 122 6.33 5.75 7.15
C ILE A 122 5.23 6.05 8.18
N ILE A 123 4.00 6.25 7.71
CA ILE A 123 2.84 6.55 8.57
C ILE A 123 2.62 5.44 9.60
N LYS A 124 2.68 4.17 9.17
CA LYS A 124 2.57 3.01 10.06
C LYS A 124 3.60 3.06 11.19
N LYS A 125 4.88 3.28 10.84
CA LYS A 125 5.99 3.32 11.82
C LYS A 125 5.79 4.46 12.81
N ASP A 126 5.34 5.61 12.34
CA ASP A 126 5.13 6.78 13.18
C ASP A 126 3.96 6.61 14.16
N ILE A 127 2.86 5.99 13.73
CA ILE A 127 1.75 5.61 14.60
C ILE A 127 2.24 4.69 15.74
N PHE A 128 3.02 3.66 15.41
CA PHE A 128 3.59 2.78 16.44
C PHE A 128 4.49 3.53 17.42
N ARG A 129 5.25 4.53 16.96
CA ARG A 129 6.08 5.37 17.82
C ARG A 129 5.22 6.21 18.77
N VAL A 130 4.16 6.87 18.27
CA VAL A 130 3.23 7.65 19.10
C VAL A 130 2.63 6.78 20.20
N VAL A 131 2.09 5.62 19.83
CA VAL A 131 1.45 4.70 20.79
C VAL A 131 2.46 4.18 21.81
N LYS A 132 3.67 3.81 21.37
CA LYS A 132 4.74 3.35 22.26
C LYS A 132 5.15 4.44 23.26
N ASP A 133 5.32 5.68 22.79
CA ASP A 133 5.72 6.80 23.64
C ASP A 133 4.64 7.16 24.65
N ALA A 134 3.37 7.15 24.23
CA ALA A 134 2.22 7.34 25.10
C ALA A 134 2.15 6.29 26.23
N ILE A 135 2.26 5.00 25.88
CA ILE A 135 2.25 3.91 26.87
C ILE A 135 3.46 4.01 27.82
N ARG A 136 4.64 4.38 27.30
CA ARG A 136 5.85 4.55 28.11
C ARG A 136 5.69 5.68 29.12
N HIS A 137 5.16 6.82 28.69
CA HIS A 137 4.91 7.98 29.56
C HIS A 137 3.98 7.61 30.72
N GLN A 138 2.87 6.93 30.42
CA GLN A 138 1.92 6.48 31.43
C GLN A 138 2.56 5.52 32.44
N LYS A 139 3.41 4.58 32.01
CA LYS A 139 4.12 3.67 32.92
C LYS A 139 5.06 4.40 33.86
N GLN A 140 5.79 5.40 33.37
CA GLN A 140 6.72 6.19 34.20
C GLN A 140 5.97 6.98 35.28
N LYS A 141 4.82 7.57 34.93
CA LYS A 141 3.97 8.31 35.88
C LYS A 141 3.37 7.44 36.98
N ARG A 142 3.17 6.14 36.75
CA ARG A 142 2.66 5.19 37.77
C ARG A 142 3.72 4.71 38.77
N ILE A 143 5.00 4.93 38.47
CA ILE A 143 6.14 4.51 39.30
C ILE A 143 6.66 5.69 40.15
N ALA A 144 6.37 6.93 39.73
CA ALA A 144 6.65 8.16 40.45
C ALA A 144 5.55 8.50 41.46
#